data_AF-A0AAD9IJD0-F1
#
_entry.id   AF-A0AAD9IJD0-F1
#
_cell.length_a   1.000
_cell.length_b   1.000
_cell.length_c   1.000
_cell.angle_alpha   90.00
_cell.angle_beta   90.00
_cell.angle_gamma   90.00
#
_symmetry.space_group_name_H-M   'P 1'
#
loop_
_entity.id
_entity.type
_entity.pdbx_description
1 polymer ?
#
loop_
_entity_poly.entity_id
_entity_poly.type
_entity_poly.pdbx_seq_one_letter_code
_entity_poly.pdbx_strand_id
1 'polypeptide(L)'
;MELKLTPALDRFFSQATTHGLLDEDAAREARASGRIEWRTLRAAHAALGAQVADLPPLQELCRGGGLALEPPQRAAPAQTPEFLARMSELRQREEQRRYDAMVSDVLTAERRAEAARHRASSYRGQLSLGLHIVLSMAAFYAFGHVAGLTLLRGRVRPEVLGAALMTLGLFVESALVILRSTAPPRHLRAAHDAALRQRIDEQVQRQRQEAQAPLSSKKDD
;
A
#
# COMPACT_ATOMS: atom_id res chain seq x y z
N MET A 1 9.69 19.34 41.85
CA MET A 1 10.35 19.65 40.56
C MET A 1 11.68 18.93 40.56
N GLU A 2 11.87 17.99 39.64
CA GLU A 2 13.07 17.15 39.59
C GLU A 2 14.07 17.67 38.55
N LEU A 3 15.34 17.67 38.92
CA LEU A 3 16.47 18.06 38.08
C LEU A 3 17.29 16.82 37.77
N LYS A 4 17.76 16.70 36.53
CA LYS A 4 18.70 15.64 36.17
C LYS A 4 20.04 15.87 36.85
N LEU A 5 20.63 14.79 37.36
CA LEU A 5 21.94 14.81 37.96
C LEU A 5 23.00 15.16 36.89
N THR A 6 23.76 16.22 37.14
CA THR A 6 24.94 16.59 36.35
C THR A 6 26.22 16.25 37.12
N PRO A 7 27.38 16.12 36.46
CA PRO A 7 28.65 15.85 37.14
C PRO A 7 29.04 16.93 38.17
N ALA A 8 28.62 18.18 37.94
CA ALA A 8 28.84 19.28 38.89
C ALA A 8 28.00 19.12 40.16
N LEU A 9 26.74 18.69 40.02
CA LEU A 9 25.87 18.38 41.15
C LEU A 9 26.41 17.18 41.93
N ASP A 10 26.88 16.13 41.26
CA ASP A 10 27.43 14.94 41.93
C ASP A 10 28.63 15.27 42.85
N ARG A 11 29.53 16.15 42.41
CA ARG A 11 30.64 16.66 43.23
C ARG A 11 30.15 17.47 44.42
N PHE A 12 29.15 18.33 44.21
CA PHE A 12 28.51 19.09 45.28
C PHE A 12 27.88 18.17 46.34
N PHE A 13 27.22 17.07 45.93
CA PHE A 13 26.65 16.09 46.86
C PHE A 13 27.72 15.39 47.67
N SER A 14 28.83 14.95 47.05
CA SER A 14 29.95 14.37 47.78
C SER A 14 30.52 15.33 48.83
N GLN A 15 30.60 16.61 48.51
CA GLN A 15 31.06 17.63 49.44
C GLN A 15 30.05 17.83 50.59
N ALA A 16 28.76 17.93 50.28
CA ALA A 16 27.72 18.13 51.28
C ALA A 16 27.50 16.90 52.20
N THR A 17 27.69 15.67 51.71
CA THR A 17 27.71 14.46 52.57
C THR A 17 28.92 14.43 53.48
N THR A 18 30.10 14.86 52.99
CA THR A 18 31.33 14.94 53.80
C THR A 18 31.16 15.92 54.97
N HIS A 19 30.37 16.99 54.79
CA HIS A 19 30.03 17.95 55.84
C HIS A 19 28.82 17.54 56.70
N GLY A 20 28.24 16.35 56.48
CA GLY A 20 27.08 15.85 57.23
C GLY A 20 25.79 16.66 57.03
N LEU A 21 25.73 17.48 55.97
CA LEU A 21 24.60 18.37 55.67
C LEU A 21 23.51 17.72 54.82
N LEU A 22 23.87 16.61 54.19
CA LEU A 22 22.98 15.77 53.39
C LEU A 22 23.06 14.36 53.92
N ASP A 23 21.90 13.74 54.09
CA ASP A 23 21.79 12.34 54.45
C ASP A 23 22.42 11.47 53.35
N GLU A 24 23.26 10.51 53.74
CA GLU A 24 23.97 9.65 52.79
C GLU A 24 23.00 8.83 51.94
N ASP A 25 21.87 8.45 52.52
CA ASP A 25 20.82 7.69 51.84
C ASP A 25 20.14 8.53 50.76
N ALA A 26 19.86 9.81 51.04
CA ALA A 26 19.29 10.74 50.05
C ALA A 26 20.27 11.01 48.89
N ALA A 27 21.57 11.13 49.18
CA ALA A 27 22.60 11.29 48.16
C ALA A 27 22.77 10.02 47.30
N ARG A 28 22.63 8.85 47.91
CA ARG A 28 22.69 7.55 47.22
C ARG A 28 21.49 7.35 46.30
N GLU A 29 20.29 7.69 46.77
CA GLU A 29 19.05 7.62 45.98
C GLU A 29 19.05 8.59 44.81
N ALA A 30 19.53 9.81 45.01
CA ALA A 30 19.73 10.80 43.95
C ALA A 30 20.69 10.33 42.84
N ARG A 31 21.78 9.65 43.22
CA ARG A 31 22.74 9.05 42.26
C ARG A 31 22.14 7.86 41.52
N ALA A 32 21.40 7.01 42.22
CA ALA A 32 20.77 5.83 41.63
C ALA A 32 19.66 6.20 40.63
N SER A 33 18.83 7.18 40.98
CA SER A 33 17.72 7.65 40.13
C SER A 33 18.17 8.63 39.05
N GLY A 34 19.33 9.27 39.21
CA GLY A 34 19.82 10.34 38.34
C GLY A 34 18.95 11.60 38.39
N ARG A 35 18.12 11.75 39.43
CA ARG A 35 17.14 12.82 39.58
C ARG A 35 17.15 13.37 41.00
N ILE A 36 16.94 14.68 41.14
CA ILE A 36 16.97 15.35 42.44
C ILE A 36 15.83 16.35 42.55
N GLU A 37 15.15 16.34 43.71
CA GLU A 37 14.17 17.37 44.02
C GLU A 37 14.85 18.73 44.26
N TRP A 38 14.38 19.76 43.56
CA TRP A 38 14.87 21.14 43.67
C TRP A 38 14.92 21.68 45.10
N ARG A 39 13.97 21.28 45.96
CA ARG A 39 13.90 21.74 47.36
C ARG A 39 15.10 21.25 48.16
N THR A 40 15.46 19.98 48.00
CA THR A 40 16.61 19.34 48.64
C THR A 40 17.93 19.99 48.20
N LEU A 41 18.08 20.24 46.89
CA LEU A 41 19.26 20.93 46.36
C LEU A 41 19.39 22.36 46.92
N ARG A 42 18.30 23.12 46.94
CA ARG A 42 18.29 24.50 47.48
C ARG A 42 18.61 24.51 48.98
N ALA A 43 18.04 23.60 49.75
CA ALA A 43 18.29 23.50 51.19
C ALA A 43 19.76 23.16 51.48
N ALA A 44 20.32 22.17 50.78
CA ALA A 44 21.72 21.80 50.89
C ALA A 44 22.67 22.93 50.46
N HIS A 45 22.34 23.66 49.38
CA HIS A 45 23.15 24.80 48.92
C HIS A 45 23.17 25.94 49.95
N ALA A 46 22.02 26.27 50.53
CA ALA A 46 21.93 27.28 51.59
C ALA A 46 22.70 26.86 52.85
N ALA A 47 22.58 25.58 53.25
CA ALA A 47 23.28 25.05 54.42
C ALA A 47 24.81 25.02 54.22
N LEU A 48 25.27 24.62 53.03
CA LEU A 48 26.70 24.59 52.72
C LEU A 48 27.29 25.99 52.51
N GLY A 49 26.52 26.92 51.94
CA GLY A 49 26.93 28.33 51.78
C GLY A 49 27.10 29.07 53.11
N ALA A 50 26.46 28.58 54.18
CA ALA A 50 26.69 29.09 55.54
C ALA A 50 28.03 28.59 56.14
N GLN A 51 28.61 27.51 55.61
CA GLN A 51 29.85 26.91 56.11
C GLN A 51 31.06 27.12 55.19
N VAL A 52 30.83 27.28 53.89
CA VAL A 52 31.86 27.39 52.85
C VAL A 52 31.66 28.71 52.10
N ALA A 53 32.63 29.61 52.23
CA ALA A 53 32.56 30.95 51.64
C ALA A 53 32.71 30.98 50.11
N ASP A 54 33.34 29.95 49.51
CA ASP A 54 33.67 29.89 48.08
C ASP A 54 32.72 28.95 47.30
N LEU A 55 31.44 28.94 47.67
CA LEU A 55 30.46 28.06 47.05
C LEU A 55 29.96 28.65 45.72
N PRO A 56 30.05 27.92 44.60
CA PRO A 56 29.58 28.43 43.32
C PRO A 56 28.07 28.75 43.37
N PRO A 57 27.62 29.79 42.63
CA PRO A 57 26.22 30.18 42.60
C PRO A 57 25.36 29.04 42.04
N LEU A 58 24.13 28.92 42.54
CA LEU A 58 23.20 27.84 42.19
C LEU A 58 22.95 27.74 40.67
N GLN A 59 23.05 28.87 39.97
CA GLN A 59 22.92 28.98 38.51
C GLN A 59 24.05 28.25 37.78
N GLU A 60 25.28 28.29 38.30
CA GLU A 60 26.42 27.57 37.73
C GLU A 60 26.34 26.07 38.00
N LEU A 61 25.89 25.68 39.20
CA LEU A 61 25.65 24.26 39.55
C LEU A 61 24.55 23.64 38.67
N CYS A 62 23.53 24.42 38.32
CA CYS A 62 22.45 23.98 37.43
C CYS A 62 22.77 24.16 35.93
N ARG A 63 23.94 24.72 35.59
CA ARG A 63 24.31 24.99 34.19
C ARG A 63 24.53 23.68 33.45
N GLY A 64 23.74 23.44 32.40
CA GLY A 64 23.72 22.16 31.67
C GLY A 64 22.83 21.08 32.30
N GLY A 65 22.14 21.39 33.40
CA GLY A 65 21.10 20.53 33.99
C GLY A 65 19.77 20.68 33.28
N GLY A 66 19.18 19.56 32.85
CA GLY A 66 17.83 19.53 32.29
C GLY A 66 16.78 19.25 33.38
N LEU A 67 15.57 19.79 33.20
CA LEU A 67 14.42 19.38 34.00
C LEU A 67 14.09 17.92 33.67
N ALA A 68 14.01 17.07 34.71
CA ALA A 68 13.44 15.75 34.59
C ALA A 68 11.92 15.91 34.58
N LEU A 69 11.39 16.34 33.44
CA LEU A 69 9.96 16.32 33.20
C LEU A 69 9.57 14.85 33.04
N GLU A 70 8.75 14.37 33.96
CA GLU A 70 8.06 13.09 33.79
C GLU A 70 7.30 13.19 32.45
N PRO A 71 7.57 12.30 31.47
CA PRO A 71 6.77 12.27 30.25
C PRO A 71 5.32 12.17 30.68
N PRO A 72 4.39 13.00 30.15
CA PRO A 72 2.99 12.85 30.51
C PRO A 72 2.63 11.40 30.25
N GLN A 73 2.24 10.69 31.30
CA GLN A 73 1.86 9.28 31.24
C GLN A 73 0.65 9.26 30.33
N ARG A 74 0.88 9.03 29.03
CA ARG A 74 -0.18 8.93 28.05
C ARG A 74 -0.98 7.75 28.52
N ALA A 75 -2.18 8.01 29.06
CA ALA A 75 -3.17 6.98 29.27
C ALA A 75 -3.17 6.12 28.00
N ALA A 76 -3.01 4.80 28.15
CA ALA A 76 -2.97 3.87 27.04
C ALA A 76 -4.07 4.31 26.05
N PRO A 77 -3.72 4.61 24.79
CA PRO A 77 -4.65 5.26 23.88
C PRO A 77 -5.94 4.46 23.93
N ALA A 78 -7.04 5.13 24.33
CA ALA A 78 -8.36 4.52 24.28
C ALA A 78 -8.46 3.88 22.90
N GLN A 79 -8.61 2.57 22.85
CA GLN A 79 -8.69 1.81 21.61
C GLN A 79 -10.03 2.14 20.96
N THR A 80 -10.15 3.37 20.46
CA THR A 80 -11.31 3.80 19.72
C THR A 80 -11.38 2.93 18.48
N PRO A 81 -12.59 2.50 18.09
CA PRO A 81 -12.77 1.61 16.93
C PRO A 81 -12.15 2.22 15.66
N GLU A 82 -12.15 3.55 15.54
CA GLU A 82 -11.52 4.30 14.45
C GLU A 82 -9.98 4.15 14.43
N PHE A 83 -9.32 4.11 15.59
CA PHE A 83 -7.87 3.93 15.67
C PHE A 83 -7.45 2.51 15.30
N LEU A 84 -8.23 1.50 15.72
CA LEU A 84 -7.99 0.11 15.34
C LEU A 84 -8.23 -0.12 13.85
N ALA A 85 -9.29 0.47 13.29
CA ALA A 85 -9.58 0.43 11.86
C ALA A 85 -8.47 1.09 11.03
N ARG A 86 -7.91 2.20 11.52
CA ARG A 86 -6.79 2.86 10.84
C ARG A 86 -5.49 2.06 10.97
N MET A 87 -5.28 1.36 12.08
CA MET A 87 -4.12 0.50 12.27
C MET A 87 -4.17 -0.74 11.38
N SER A 88 -5.35 -1.36 11.21
CA SER A 88 -5.53 -2.49 10.30
C SER A 88 -5.33 -2.06 8.84
N GLU A 89 -5.84 -0.88 8.46
CA GLU A 89 -5.59 -0.31 7.13
C GLU A 89 -4.09 -0.09 6.86
N LEU A 90 -3.35 0.46 7.84
CA LEU A 90 -1.92 0.67 7.70
C LEU A 90 -1.14 -0.64 7.59
N ARG A 91 -1.53 -1.68 8.34
CA ARG A 91 -0.93 -3.03 8.22
C ARG A 91 -1.21 -3.65 6.86
N GLN A 92 -2.45 -3.58 6.39
CA GLN A 92 -2.81 -4.11 5.07
C GLN A 92 -2.05 -3.41 3.94
N ARG A 93 -1.83 -2.09 4.05
CA ARG A 93 -1.00 -1.35 3.09
C ARG A 93 0.47 -1.78 3.11
N GLU A 94 1.01 -2.14 4.27
CA GLU A 94 2.38 -2.62 4.40
C GLU A 94 2.55 -4.03 3.82
N GLU A 95 1.61 -4.93 4.15
CA GLU A 95 1.53 -6.28 3.57
C GLU A 95 1.43 -6.23 2.04
N GLN A 96 0.57 -5.34 1.51
CA GLN A 96 0.42 -5.15 0.07
C GLN A 96 1.72 -4.66 -0.58
N ARG A 97 2.40 -3.67 0.03
CA ARG A 97 3.71 -3.20 -0.47
C ARG A 97 4.75 -4.31 -0.50
N ARG A 98 4.75 -5.17 0.51
CA ARG A 98 5.69 -6.30 0.61
C ARG A 98 5.39 -7.38 -0.42
N TYR A 99 4.11 -7.68 -0.62
CA TYR A 99 3.66 -8.55 -1.71
C TYR A 99 4.06 -7.99 -3.07
N ASP A 100 3.78 -6.71 -3.32
CA ASP A 100 4.12 -6.03 -4.57
C ASP A 100 5.63 -6.03 -4.81
N ALA A 101 6.44 -5.86 -3.77
CA ALA A 101 7.90 -5.95 -3.87
C ALA A 101 8.38 -7.36 -4.27
N MET A 102 7.85 -8.42 -3.62
CA MET A 102 8.19 -9.80 -3.98
C MET A 102 7.79 -10.15 -5.42
N VAL A 103 6.65 -9.65 -5.87
CA VAL A 103 6.12 -9.90 -7.21
C VAL A 103 6.77 -9.00 -8.26
N SER A 104 7.35 -7.86 -7.86
CA SER A 104 7.95 -6.89 -8.78
C SER A 104 9.15 -7.45 -9.55
N ASP A 105 9.98 -8.29 -8.94
CA ASP A 105 11.16 -8.87 -9.62
C ASP A 105 10.75 -9.86 -10.71
N VAL A 106 9.71 -10.67 -10.47
CA VAL A 106 9.16 -11.60 -11.45
C VAL A 106 8.44 -10.85 -12.57
N LEU A 107 7.58 -9.89 -12.19
CA LEU A 107 6.79 -9.15 -13.16
C LEU A 107 7.60 -8.08 -13.91
N THR A 108 8.76 -7.62 -13.46
CA THR A 108 9.52 -6.58 -14.21
C THR A 108 10.22 -7.15 -15.44
N ALA A 109 10.68 -8.41 -15.38
CA ALA A 109 11.22 -9.11 -16.54
C ALA A 109 10.13 -9.41 -17.57
N GLU A 110 8.99 -9.94 -17.13
CA GLU A 110 7.83 -10.19 -17.99
C GLU A 110 7.24 -8.88 -18.52
N ARG A 111 7.01 -7.87 -17.67
CA ARG A 111 6.48 -6.56 -18.11
C ARG A 111 7.42 -5.82 -19.04
N ARG A 112 8.75 -5.97 -18.97
CA ARG A 112 9.66 -5.37 -19.98
C ARG A 112 9.57 -6.08 -21.33
N ALA A 113 9.52 -7.40 -21.32
CA ALA A 113 9.36 -8.19 -22.55
C ALA A 113 7.98 -7.99 -23.19
N GLU A 114 6.93 -7.96 -22.37
CA GLU A 114 5.56 -7.66 -22.77
C GLU A 114 5.39 -6.20 -23.15
N ALA A 115 5.97 -5.22 -22.46
CA ALA A 115 5.90 -3.82 -22.87
C ALA A 115 6.60 -3.59 -24.21
N ALA A 116 7.74 -4.23 -24.48
CA ALA A 116 8.40 -4.16 -25.78
C ALA A 116 7.54 -4.80 -26.89
N ARG A 117 6.96 -5.98 -26.63
CA ARG A 117 6.04 -6.67 -27.55
C ARG A 117 4.74 -5.90 -27.75
N HIS A 118 4.15 -5.35 -26.69
CA HIS A 118 2.93 -4.54 -26.72
C HIS A 118 3.16 -3.19 -27.38
N ARG A 119 4.33 -2.55 -27.24
CA ARG A 119 4.61 -1.28 -27.93
C ARG A 119 4.69 -1.51 -29.45
N ALA A 120 5.42 -2.54 -29.90
CA ALA A 120 5.49 -2.90 -31.32
C ALA A 120 4.16 -3.46 -31.87
N SER A 121 3.43 -4.25 -31.07
CA SER A 121 2.10 -4.79 -31.42
C SER A 121 1.02 -3.72 -31.41
N SER A 122 1.09 -2.73 -30.52
CA SER A 122 0.10 -1.65 -30.43
C SER A 122 0.23 -0.71 -31.62
N TYR A 123 1.45 -0.37 -32.05
CA TYR A 123 1.66 0.38 -33.28
C TYR A 123 1.14 -0.35 -34.52
N ARG A 124 1.46 -1.64 -34.68
CA ARG A 124 0.90 -2.47 -35.77
C ARG A 124 -0.62 -2.62 -35.66
N GLY A 125 -1.15 -2.74 -34.45
CA GLY A 125 -2.58 -2.84 -34.18
C GLY A 125 -3.33 -1.55 -34.48
N GLN A 126 -2.76 -0.39 -34.15
CA GLN A 126 -3.33 0.93 -34.45
C GLN A 126 -3.28 1.22 -35.96
N LEU A 127 -2.19 0.85 -36.65
CA LEU A 127 -2.12 0.95 -38.11
C LEU A 127 -3.10 0.00 -38.79
N SER A 128 -3.22 -1.24 -38.31
CA SER A 128 -4.18 -2.22 -38.84
C SER A 128 -5.62 -1.77 -38.62
N LEU A 129 -5.93 -1.16 -37.47
CA LEU A 129 -7.25 -0.62 -37.19
C LEU A 129 -7.56 0.58 -38.09
N GLY A 130 -6.62 1.53 -38.22
CA GLY A 130 -6.77 2.67 -39.11
C GLY A 130 -6.97 2.25 -40.57
N LEU A 131 -6.16 1.31 -41.05
CA LEU A 131 -6.30 0.75 -42.39
C LEU A 131 -7.65 0.02 -42.58
N HIS A 132 -8.09 -0.74 -41.57
CA HIS A 132 -9.38 -1.42 -41.60
C HIS A 132 -10.54 -0.44 -41.74
N ILE A 133 -10.51 0.67 -40.98
CA ILE A 133 -11.54 1.72 -41.03
C ILE A 133 -11.58 2.39 -42.41
N VAL A 134 -10.42 2.74 -42.98
CA VAL A 134 -10.38 3.35 -44.32
C VAL A 134 -10.92 2.38 -45.38
N LEU A 135 -10.57 1.10 -45.29
CA LEU A 135 -11.01 0.09 -46.25
C LEU A 135 -12.52 -0.21 -46.12
N SER A 136 -13.04 -0.28 -44.89
CA SER A 136 -14.47 -0.47 -44.66
C SER A 136 -15.28 0.74 -45.12
N MET A 137 -14.81 1.97 -44.85
CA MET A 137 -15.42 3.20 -45.36
C MET A 137 -15.48 3.21 -46.89
N ALA A 138 -14.38 2.87 -47.57
CA ALA A 138 -14.35 2.80 -49.03
C ALA A 138 -15.32 1.74 -49.57
N ALA A 139 -15.40 0.57 -48.93
CA ALA A 139 -16.32 -0.49 -49.31
C ALA A 139 -17.79 -0.08 -49.16
N PHE A 140 -18.18 0.51 -48.02
CA PHE A 140 -19.55 0.97 -47.79
C PHE A 140 -19.94 2.13 -48.70
N TYR A 141 -19.03 3.05 -48.98
CA TYR A 141 -19.27 4.13 -49.94
C TYR A 141 -19.48 3.59 -51.36
N ALA A 142 -18.58 2.72 -51.84
CA ALA A 142 -18.69 2.13 -53.17
C ALA A 142 -19.96 1.29 -53.32
N PHE A 143 -20.28 0.48 -52.31
CA PHE A 143 -21.50 -0.33 -52.28
C PHE A 143 -22.76 0.55 -52.28
N GLY A 144 -22.80 1.61 -51.46
CA GLY A 144 -23.93 2.55 -51.44
C GLY A 144 -24.06 3.35 -52.74
N HIS A 145 -22.96 3.69 -53.38
CA HIS A 145 -22.96 4.38 -54.67
C HIS A 145 -23.52 3.50 -55.79
N VAL A 146 -23.03 2.25 -55.89
CA VAL A 146 -23.55 1.26 -56.85
C VAL A 146 -25.02 0.95 -56.59
N ALA A 147 -25.39 0.72 -55.32
CA ALA A 147 -26.78 0.50 -54.94
C ALA A 147 -27.68 1.71 -55.31
N GLY A 148 -27.18 2.93 -55.20
CA GLY A 148 -27.90 4.15 -55.60
C GLY A 148 -28.15 4.21 -57.10
N LEU A 149 -27.16 3.79 -57.90
CA LEU A 149 -27.28 3.70 -59.35
C LEU A 149 -28.28 2.60 -59.79
N THR A 150 -28.29 1.45 -59.12
CA THR A 150 -29.06 0.27 -59.55
C THR A 150 -30.45 0.17 -58.94
N LEU A 151 -30.61 0.41 -57.63
CA LEU A 151 -31.87 0.19 -56.91
C LEU A 151 -32.78 1.41 -56.92
N LEU A 152 -32.23 2.63 -56.81
CA LEU A 152 -33.05 3.83 -56.57
C LEU A 152 -33.29 4.70 -57.82
N ARG A 153 -32.84 4.25 -59.01
CA ARG A 153 -33.13 4.81 -60.36
C ARG A 153 -33.69 6.24 -60.35
N GLY A 154 -32.86 7.20 -59.96
CA GLY A 154 -33.13 8.64 -60.09
C GLY A 154 -33.86 9.32 -58.93
N ARG A 155 -34.34 8.60 -57.89
CA ARG A 155 -35.00 9.24 -56.73
C ARG A 155 -34.02 9.91 -55.77
N VAL A 156 -32.81 9.36 -55.67
CA VAL A 156 -31.78 9.85 -54.76
C VAL A 156 -30.47 9.90 -55.52
N ARG A 157 -29.71 10.98 -55.33
CA ARG A 157 -28.38 11.11 -55.89
C ARG A 157 -27.48 9.99 -55.33
N PRO A 158 -26.79 9.21 -56.18
CA PRO A 158 -26.01 8.05 -55.73
C PRO A 158 -24.87 8.44 -54.78
N GLU A 159 -24.38 9.68 -54.85
CA GLU A 159 -23.39 10.21 -53.90
C GLU A 159 -23.97 10.36 -52.49
N VAL A 160 -25.22 10.78 -52.38
CA VAL A 160 -25.92 10.97 -51.09
C VAL A 160 -26.18 9.61 -50.44
N LEU A 161 -26.58 8.61 -51.23
CA LEU A 161 -26.77 7.26 -50.71
C LEU A 161 -25.45 6.61 -50.29
N GLY A 162 -24.38 6.80 -51.07
CA GLY A 162 -23.02 6.36 -50.70
C GLY A 162 -22.54 6.97 -49.39
N ALA A 163 -22.71 8.29 -49.21
CA ALA A 163 -22.35 8.98 -47.97
C ALA A 163 -23.20 8.53 -46.76
N ALA A 164 -24.51 8.34 -46.96
CA ALA A 164 -25.41 7.84 -45.92
C ALA A 164 -25.02 6.42 -45.48
N LEU A 165 -24.71 5.54 -46.43
CA LEU A 165 -24.33 4.17 -46.12
C LEU A 165 -22.94 4.06 -45.50
N MET A 166 -22.00 4.91 -45.92
CA MET A 166 -20.70 5.07 -45.25
C MET A 166 -20.86 5.51 -43.80
N THR A 167 -21.77 6.45 -43.53
CA THR A 167 -22.07 6.92 -42.16
C THR A 167 -22.66 5.80 -41.32
N LEU A 168 -23.63 5.05 -41.87
CA LEU A 168 -24.19 3.87 -41.20
C LEU A 168 -23.12 2.80 -40.93
N GLY A 169 -22.24 2.54 -41.91
CA GLY A 169 -21.10 1.64 -41.77
C GLY A 169 -20.19 2.05 -40.61
N LEU A 170 -19.92 3.35 -40.46
CA LEU A 170 -19.13 3.87 -39.35
C LEU A 170 -19.81 3.63 -37.99
N PHE A 171 -21.13 3.77 -37.91
CA PHE A 171 -21.88 3.47 -36.68
C PHE A 171 -21.81 1.99 -36.32
N VAL A 172 -21.99 1.09 -37.30
CA VAL A 172 -21.87 -0.36 -37.11
C VAL A 172 -20.46 -0.73 -36.68
N GLU A 173 -19.44 -0.19 -37.35
CA GLU A 173 -18.04 -0.43 -37.03
C GLU A 173 -17.70 0.07 -35.62
N SER A 174 -18.17 1.26 -35.24
CA SER A 174 -18.00 1.80 -33.89
C SER A 174 -18.67 0.92 -32.84
N ALA A 175 -19.88 0.44 -33.10
CA ALA A 175 -20.57 -0.49 -32.21
C ALA A 175 -19.82 -1.82 -32.08
N LEU A 176 -19.29 -2.35 -33.19
CA LEU A 176 -18.48 -3.58 -33.19
C LEU A 176 -17.16 -3.41 -32.45
N VAL A 177 -16.48 -2.27 -32.58
CA VAL A 177 -15.26 -1.95 -31.84
C VAL A 177 -15.54 -1.87 -30.35
N ILE A 178 -16.62 -1.19 -29.95
CA ILE A 178 -17.06 -1.13 -28.55
C ILE A 178 -17.34 -2.54 -28.03
N LEU A 179 -18.13 -3.34 -28.74
CA LEU A 179 -18.47 -4.71 -28.34
C LEU A 179 -17.25 -5.63 -28.27
N ARG A 180 -16.29 -5.45 -29.18
CA ARG A 180 -15.02 -6.18 -29.17
C ARG A 180 -14.15 -5.79 -27.97
N SER A 181 -14.18 -4.52 -27.57
CA SER A 181 -13.42 -4.02 -26.42
C SER A 181 -14.01 -4.42 -25.07
N THR A 182 -15.33 -4.62 -25.00
CA THR A 182 -16.03 -5.09 -23.79
C THR A 182 -16.01 -6.61 -23.64
N ALA A 183 -15.73 -7.35 -24.72
CA ALA A 183 -15.57 -8.80 -24.65
C ALA A 183 -14.25 -9.19 -23.95
N PRO A 184 -14.28 -9.99 -22.87
CA PRO A 184 -13.05 -10.48 -22.25
C PRO A 184 -12.18 -11.23 -23.26
N PRO A 185 -10.86 -11.02 -23.22
CA PRO A 185 -9.97 -11.46 -24.27
C PRO A 185 -10.00 -12.99 -24.39
N ARG A 186 -10.04 -13.49 -25.63
CA ARG A 186 -10.28 -14.92 -25.94
C ARG A 186 -9.31 -15.88 -25.25
N HIS A 187 -8.09 -15.45 -24.94
CA HIS A 187 -7.10 -16.26 -24.23
C HIS A 187 -7.49 -16.49 -22.75
N LEU A 188 -8.12 -15.52 -22.10
CA LEU A 188 -8.63 -15.66 -20.73
C LEU A 188 -9.84 -16.60 -20.67
N ARG A 189 -10.70 -16.58 -21.70
CA ARG A 189 -11.81 -17.55 -21.83
C ARG A 189 -11.32 -18.98 -21.98
N ALA A 190 -10.35 -19.20 -22.87
CA ALA A 190 -9.76 -20.53 -23.07
C ALA A 190 -9.08 -21.09 -21.80
N ALA A 191 -8.40 -20.23 -21.03
CA ALA A 191 -7.78 -20.61 -19.76
C ALA A 191 -8.84 -20.93 -18.68
N HIS A 192 -9.91 -20.15 -18.59
CA HIS A 192 -11.02 -20.39 -17.67
C HIS A 192 -11.77 -21.69 -17.99
N ASP A 193 -12.03 -21.96 -19.28
CA ASP A 193 -12.69 -23.18 -19.72
C ASP A 193 -11.82 -24.43 -19.46
N ALA A 194 -10.50 -24.32 -19.62
CA ALA A 194 -9.57 -25.39 -19.28
C ALA A 194 -9.55 -25.66 -17.76
N ALA A 195 -9.55 -24.61 -16.94
CA ALA A 195 -9.59 -24.73 -15.48
C ALA A 195 -10.91 -25.35 -14.98
N LEU A 196 -12.04 -25.01 -15.61
CA LEU A 196 -13.34 -25.63 -15.29
C LEU A 196 -13.37 -27.11 -15.64
N ARG A 197 -12.83 -27.49 -16.80
CA ARG A 197 -12.75 -28.90 -17.21
C ARG A 197 -11.95 -29.74 -16.22
N GLN A 198 -10.80 -29.22 -15.77
CA GLN A 198 -9.98 -29.89 -14.76
C GLN A 198 -10.76 -30.12 -13.45
N ARG A 199 -11.51 -29.12 -12.97
CA ARG A 199 -12.33 -29.27 -11.75
C ARG A 199 -13.44 -30.30 -11.91
N ILE A 200 -14.08 -30.34 -13.07
CA ILE A 200 -15.13 -31.32 -13.37
C ILE A 200 -14.53 -32.72 -13.40
N ASP A 201 -13.39 -32.91 -14.06
CA ASP A 201 -12.71 -34.22 -14.14
C ASP A 201 -12.28 -34.72 -12.75
N GLU A 202 -11.75 -33.83 -11.90
CA GLU A 202 -11.40 -34.16 -10.51
C GLU A 202 -12.62 -34.58 -9.69
N GLN A 203 -13.75 -33.88 -9.84
CA GLN A 203 -15.00 -34.24 -9.15
C GLN A 203 -15.54 -35.60 -9.62
N VAL A 204 -15.49 -35.86 -10.92
CA VAL A 204 -15.91 -37.16 -11.49
C VAL A 204 -15.02 -38.28 -10.99
N GLN A 205 -13.71 -38.06 -10.87
CA GLN A 205 -12.79 -39.06 -10.31
C GLN A 205 -13.07 -39.34 -8.83
N ARG A 206 -13.31 -38.30 -8.02
CA ARG A 206 -13.68 -38.47 -6.61
C ARG A 206 -14.97 -39.25 -6.45
N GLN A 207 -16.00 -38.92 -7.24
CA GLN A 207 -17.27 -39.67 -7.22
C GLN A 207 -17.10 -41.13 -7.64
N ARG A 208 -16.23 -41.42 -8.63
CA ARG A 208 -15.92 -42.80 -9.03
C ARG A 208 -15.19 -43.57 -7.94
N GLN A 209 -14.26 -42.93 -7.22
CA GLN A 209 -13.56 -43.55 -6.09
C GLN A 209 -14.51 -43.83 -4.93
N GLU A 210 -15.38 -42.88 -4.59
CA GLU A 210 -16.43 -43.05 -3.57
C GLU A 210 -17.44 -44.14 -3.93
N ALA A 211 -17.81 -44.26 -5.22
CA ALA A 211 -18.70 -45.32 -5.70
C ALA A 211 -18.03 -46.72 -5.74
N GLN A 212 -16.71 -46.80 -5.84
CA GLN A 212 -15.96 -48.06 -5.83
C GLN A 212 -15.55 -48.51 -4.43
N ALA A 213 -15.42 -47.60 -3.47
CA ALA A 213 -15.12 -47.90 -2.07
C ALA A 213 -16.08 -48.91 -1.38
N PRO A 214 -17.41 -48.90 -1.59
CA PRO A 214 -18.30 -49.85 -0.91
C PRO A 214 -18.26 -51.28 -1.47
N LEU A 215 -17.64 -51.53 -2.63
CA LEU A 215 -17.57 -52.88 -3.24
C LEU A 215 -16.33 -53.68 -2.80
N SER A 216 -15.30 -53.03 -2.27
CA SER A 216 -14.08 -53.69 -1.78
C SER A 216 -14.20 -54.25 -0.36
N SER A 217 -15.12 -53.72 0.46
CA SER A 217 -15.26 -54.12 1.88
C SER A 217 -16.15 -55.37 2.07
N LYS A 218 -16.77 -55.90 1.02
CA LYS A 218 -17.73 -57.02 1.12
C LYS A 218 -17.22 -58.33 0.52
N LYS A 219 -15.91 -58.44 0.24
CA LYS A 219 -15.31 -59.63 -0.40
C LYS A 219 -14.43 -60.47 0.54
N ASP A 220 -14.31 -60.09 1.81
CA ASP A 220 -13.45 -60.75 2.80
C ASP A 220 -14.21 -61.45 3.95
N ASP A 221 -15.53 -61.69 3.81
CA ASP A 221 -16.31 -62.62 4.65
C ASP A 221 -16.82 -63.80 3.80
#